data_AF-A0A7R9LLV1-F1
#
_entry.id   AF-A0A7R9LLV1-F1
#
_cell.length_a   1.000
_cell.length_b   1.000
_cell.length_c   1.000
_cell.angle_alpha   90.00
_cell.angle_beta   90.00
_cell.angle_gamma   90.00
#
_symmetry.space_group_name_H-M   'P 1'
#
loop_
_entity.id
_entity.type
_entity.pdbx_description
1 polymer ?
#
loop_
_entity_poly.entity_id
_entity_poly.type
_entity_poly.pdbx_seq_one_letter_code
_entity_poly.pdbx_strand_id
1 'polypeptide(L)'
;MVDGIGKSVKYAMFAVNGIIFIGGLVVFSVGVWTLADRSFMERLLGSSLYVASAALLIAAGVIVAIISFLGSFGAYKEIRCMLLTFFIILFFLFILMLVGGILGYVFRNQVDDRMYREMITTVALYNNDSAVTEAWDSVQKNFKCCGMSVNGAKPYEIYQRQNRGSFGGGAGRPKVPI
;
A
#
# COMPACT_ATOMS: atom_id res chain seq x y z
N MET A 1 -3.39 -12.15 45.25
CA MET A 1 -2.46 -11.63 44.16
C MET A 1 -2.89 -12.11 42.78
N VAL A 2 -3.94 -13.12 42.71
CA VAL A 2 -4.54 -13.72 41.49
C VAL A 2 -5.82 -12.97 41.13
N ASP A 3 -6.34 -11.99 42.10
CA ASP A 3 -7.55 -11.19 41.79
C ASP A 3 -7.18 -9.85 41.14
N GLY A 4 -5.86 -9.43 41.22
CA GLY A 4 -5.32 -8.19 40.61
C GLY A 4 -4.83 -8.46 39.17
N ILE A 5 -4.51 -9.69 38.81
CA ILE A 5 -3.94 -10.05 37.49
C ILE A 5 -5.09 -10.18 36.48
N GLY A 6 -6.25 -10.54 36.93
CA GLY A 6 -7.41 -10.68 36.01
C GLY A 6 -7.98 -9.32 35.60
N LYS A 7 -7.90 -8.38 36.47
CA LYS A 7 -8.38 -7.00 36.17
C LYS A 7 -7.37 -6.25 35.30
N SER A 8 -6.09 -6.55 35.51
CA SER A 8 -5.05 -5.93 34.66
C SER A 8 -5.10 -6.49 33.23
N VAL A 9 -5.40 -7.68 33.09
CA VAL A 9 -5.44 -8.32 31.76
C VAL A 9 -6.68 -7.83 31.00
N LYS A 10 -7.67 -7.60 31.63
CA LYS A 10 -8.90 -7.09 30.96
C LYS A 10 -8.70 -5.65 30.48
N TYR A 11 -8.13 -4.89 31.38
CA TYR A 11 -7.89 -3.48 30.99
C TYR A 11 -6.85 -3.40 29.86
N ALA A 12 -5.91 -4.25 29.97
CA ALA A 12 -4.89 -4.26 28.91
C ALA A 12 -5.50 -4.70 27.57
N MET A 13 -6.37 -5.62 27.61
CA MET A 13 -7.03 -6.09 26.36
C MET A 13 -7.92 -5.01 25.76
N PHE A 14 -8.62 -4.35 26.62
CA PHE A 14 -9.45 -3.24 26.11
C PHE A 14 -8.59 -2.11 25.55
N ALA A 15 -7.53 -1.83 26.25
CA ALA A 15 -6.68 -0.72 25.77
C ALA A 15 -6.00 -1.07 24.45
N VAL A 16 -5.46 -2.24 24.39
CA VAL A 16 -4.70 -2.61 23.17
C VAL A 16 -5.69 -2.72 21.99
N ASN A 17 -6.84 -3.34 22.21
CA ASN A 17 -7.84 -3.43 21.12
C ASN A 17 -8.37 -2.05 20.73
N GLY A 18 -8.42 -1.15 21.74
CA GLY A 18 -8.83 0.25 21.41
C GLY A 18 -7.79 0.94 20.51
N ILE A 19 -6.57 0.75 20.85
CA ILE A 19 -5.52 1.41 20.03
C ILE A 19 -5.54 0.82 18.62
N ILE A 20 -5.75 -0.45 18.56
CA ILE A 20 -5.76 -1.11 17.23
C ILE A 20 -6.99 -0.63 16.44
N PHE A 21 -7.98 -0.43 17.09
CA PHE A 21 -9.18 0.10 16.40
C PHE A 21 -8.90 1.48 15.81
N ILE A 22 -8.34 2.32 16.66
CA ILE A 22 -8.03 3.66 16.14
C ILE A 22 -7.04 3.55 14.97
N GLY A 23 -6.08 2.68 15.14
CA GLY A 23 -5.15 2.46 14.02
C GLY A 23 -5.89 2.01 12.74
N GLY A 24 -6.81 1.08 12.88
CA GLY A 24 -7.60 0.65 11.70
C GLY A 24 -8.35 1.82 11.05
N LEU A 25 -8.89 2.71 11.82
CA LEU A 25 -9.62 3.86 11.24
C LEU A 25 -8.68 4.80 10.49
N VAL A 26 -7.50 4.94 11.09
CA VAL A 26 -6.52 5.82 10.41
C VAL A 26 -6.16 5.21 9.05
N VAL A 27 -5.89 3.96 9.08
CA VAL A 27 -5.50 3.33 7.80
C VAL A 27 -6.68 3.39 6.82
N PHE A 28 -7.84 3.10 7.28
CA PHE A 28 -9.05 3.22 6.42
C PHE A 28 -9.18 4.64 5.85
N SER A 29 -9.02 5.61 6.70
CA SER A 29 -9.13 7.03 6.23
C SER A 29 -8.06 7.33 5.16
N VAL A 30 -6.84 6.84 5.45
CA VAL A 30 -5.78 7.09 4.46
C VAL A 30 -6.17 6.40 3.14
N GLY A 31 -6.72 5.22 3.22
CA GLY A 31 -7.16 4.53 1.98
C GLY A 31 -8.19 5.35 1.20
N VAL A 32 -9.16 5.86 1.94
CA VAL A 32 -10.21 6.67 1.26
C VAL A 32 -9.60 7.96 0.71
N TRP A 33 -8.77 8.56 1.63
CA TRP A 33 -8.11 9.81 1.15
C TRP A 33 -7.33 9.55 -0.14
N THR A 34 -6.66 8.35 -0.14
CA THR A 34 -5.84 8.01 -1.33
C THR A 34 -6.76 7.80 -2.55
N LEU A 35 -7.93 7.19 -2.34
CA LEU A 35 -8.85 6.98 -3.47
C LEU A 35 -9.48 8.31 -3.92
N ALA A 36 -9.83 9.17 -2.94
CA ALA A 36 -10.47 10.47 -3.23
C ALA A 36 -9.50 11.41 -3.96
N ASP A 37 -8.30 11.35 -3.45
CA ASP A 37 -7.30 12.16 -4.20
C ASP A 37 -7.20 11.68 -5.66
N ARG A 38 -7.87 10.56 -6.01
CA ARG A 38 -8.02 9.80 -7.28
C ARG A 38 -9.03 10.48 -8.21
N SER A 39 -10.24 11.20 -7.75
CA SER A 39 -11.10 11.84 -8.75
C SER A 39 -10.34 12.89 -9.58
N PHE A 40 -9.10 13.18 -9.27
CA PHE A 40 -8.24 14.11 -10.04
C PHE A 40 -7.11 13.33 -10.73
N MET A 41 -6.83 11.87 -10.52
CA MET A 41 -5.59 11.12 -10.90
C MET A 41 -5.97 9.88 -11.70
N GLU A 42 -7.33 9.41 -11.92
CA GLU A 42 -7.97 8.26 -12.61
C GLU A 42 -7.81 8.40 -14.13
N ARG A 43 -7.07 9.35 -14.64
CA ARG A 43 -6.81 9.33 -16.10
C ARG A 43 -5.31 9.23 -16.36
N LEU A 44 -4.43 8.75 -15.41
CA LEU A 44 -3.02 9.20 -15.62
C LEU A 44 -2.07 8.21 -14.94
N LEU A 45 -2.36 6.86 -14.45
CA LEU A 45 -1.36 5.85 -14.01
C LEU A 45 -1.94 4.45 -14.18
N GLY A 46 -1.81 3.77 -15.21
CA GLY A 46 -2.19 2.33 -15.29
C GLY A 46 -3.05 1.88 -14.11
N SER A 47 -4.25 2.53 -13.93
CA SER A 47 -5.50 2.46 -13.15
C SER A 47 -5.54 1.22 -12.26
N SER A 48 -4.57 0.32 -12.38
CA SER A 48 -4.98 -0.91 -11.67
C SER A 48 -4.13 -1.11 -10.40
N LEU A 49 -2.81 -0.55 -10.40
CA LEU A 49 -1.97 -0.89 -9.23
C LEU A 49 -2.23 0.09 -8.08
N TYR A 50 -2.42 1.36 -8.43
CA TYR A 50 -2.71 2.35 -7.37
C TYR A 50 -4.10 2.11 -6.76
N VAL A 51 -5.03 1.78 -7.66
CA VAL A 51 -6.40 1.49 -7.16
C VAL A 51 -6.36 0.21 -6.34
N ALA A 52 -5.54 -0.63 -6.85
CA ALA A 52 -5.44 -1.90 -6.10
C ALA A 52 -4.82 -1.67 -4.71
N SER A 53 -3.81 -0.84 -4.61
CA SER A 53 -3.18 -0.58 -3.30
C SER A 53 -4.15 0.16 -2.37
N ALA A 54 -4.82 1.21 -2.84
CA ALA A 54 -5.80 1.93 -2.00
C ALA A 54 -6.93 1.00 -1.56
N ALA A 55 -7.38 0.19 -2.50
CA ALA A 55 -8.45 -0.76 -2.14
C ALA A 55 -7.97 -1.73 -1.04
N LEU A 56 -6.73 -2.17 -1.15
CA LEU A 56 -6.18 -3.05 -0.10
C LEU A 56 -6.11 -2.36 1.25
N LEU A 57 -5.71 -1.05 1.24
CA LEU A 57 -5.63 -0.29 2.51
C LEU A 57 -7.02 -0.12 3.13
N ILE A 58 -7.97 0.12 2.24
CA ILE A 58 -9.34 0.31 2.77
C ILE A 58 -9.85 -1.03 3.32
N ALA A 59 -9.68 -2.08 2.51
CA ALA A 59 -10.13 -3.41 2.98
C ALA A 59 -9.43 -3.81 4.28
N ALA A 60 -8.14 -3.67 4.31
CA ALA A 60 -7.39 -4.05 5.53
C ALA A 60 -7.82 -3.20 6.74
N GLY A 61 -7.99 -1.91 6.51
CA GLY A 61 -8.42 -1.02 7.61
C GLY A 61 -9.80 -1.41 8.16
N VAL A 62 -10.70 -1.76 7.30
CA VAL A 62 -12.06 -2.10 7.77
C VAL A 62 -12.01 -3.43 8.53
N ILE A 63 -11.26 -4.37 8.00
CA ILE A 63 -11.17 -5.69 8.66
C ILE A 63 -10.57 -5.53 10.07
N VAL A 64 -9.51 -4.73 10.15
CA VAL A 64 -8.84 -4.55 11.46
C VAL A 64 -9.78 -3.80 12.41
N ALA A 65 -10.54 -2.85 11.91
CA ALA A 65 -11.47 -2.10 12.79
C ALA A 65 -12.58 -3.01 13.31
N ILE A 66 -13.08 -3.91 12.43
CA ILE A 66 -14.20 -4.79 12.84
C ILE A 66 -13.69 -5.81 13.86
N ILE A 67 -12.53 -6.34 13.58
CA ILE A 67 -11.98 -7.37 14.50
C ILE A 67 -11.67 -6.74 15.86
N SER A 68 -11.15 -5.49 15.80
CA SER A 68 -10.80 -4.83 17.08
C SER A 68 -12.06 -4.43 17.85
N PHE A 69 -13.07 -4.09 17.13
CA PHE A 69 -14.34 -3.75 17.81
C PHE A 69 -14.95 -5.01 18.44
N LEU A 70 -14.86 -6.13 17.72
CA LEU A 70 -15.39 -7.39 18.28
C LEU A 70 -14.55 -7.83 19.48
N GLY A 71 -13.26 -7.53 19.48
CA GLY A 71 -12.36 -7.84 20.60
C GLY A 71 -12.68 -7.01 21.85
N SER A 72 -13.04 -5.74 21.58
CA SER A 72 -13.34 -4.87 22.75
C SER A 72 -14.73 -5.22 23.32
N PHE A 73 -15.75 -5.58 22.38
CA PHE A 73 -17.09 -5.98 22.86
C PHE A 73 -17.03 -7.34 23.55
N GLY A 74 -16.18 -8.23 23.08
CA GLY A 74 -15.98 -9.57 23.69
C GLY A 74 -15.37 -9.47 25.10
N ALA A 75 -14.51 -8.39 25.25
CA ALA A 75 -13.90 -8.21 26.60
C ALA A 75 -14.89 -7.58 27.57
N TYR A 76 -15.88 -6.81 26.98
CA TYR A 76 -16.87 -6.11 27.84
C TYR A 76 -17.97 -7.07 28.29
N LYS A 77 -18.32 -8.16 27.43
CA LYS A 77 -19.51 -9.00 27.75
C LYS A 77 -19.07 -10.34 28.31
N GLU A 78 -17.81 -10.41 28.93
CA GLU A 78 -17.24 -11.61 29.57
C GLU A 78 -17.84 -12.90 29.01
N ILE A 79 -18.22 -12.84 27.71
CA ILE A 79 -18.76 -14.10 27.16
C ILE A 79 -17.59 -14.89 26.53
N ARG A 80 -17.23 -15.95 27.14
CA ARG A 80 -16.10 -16.83 26.77
C ARG A 80 -16.21 -17.27 25.30
N CYS A 81 -17.36 -17.44 24.85
CA CYS A 81 -17.57 -17.87 23.46
C CYS A 81 -17.18 -16.77 22.47
N MET A 82 -17.32 -15.51 22.76
CA MET A 82 -16.96 -14.37 21.88
C MET A 82 -15.45 -14.12 21.91
N LEU A 83 -14.81 -14.43 23.02
CA LEU A 83 -13.34 -14.28 23.11
C LEU A 83 -12.64 -15.42 22.35
N LEU A 84 -13.35 -16.60 22.42
CA LEU A 84 -12.76 -17.75 21.68
C LEU A 84 -12.88 -17.51 20.17
N THR A 85 -13.97 -17.04 19.71
CA THR A 85 -14.12 -16.73 18.27
C THR A 85 -13.11 -15.66 17.84
N PHE A 86 -12.89 -14.70 18.67
CA PHE A 86 -11.86 -13.68 18.37
C PHE A 86 -10.47 -14.32 18.22
N PHE A 87 -10.23 -15.18 19.08
CA PHE A 87 -8.90 -15.83 19.00
C PHE A 87 -8.79 -16.69 17.73
N ILE A 88 -9.87 -17.36 17.45
CA ILE A 88 -9.83 -18.21 16.24
C ILE A 88 -9.66 -17.34 14.99
N ILE A 89 -10.38 -16.25 14.92
CA ILE A 89 -10.24 -15.34 13.77
C ILE A 89 -8.81 -14.80 13.69
N LEU A 90 -8.24 -14.47 14.83
CA LEU A 90 -6.86 -13.95 14.80
C LEU A 90 -5.87 -15.03 14.36
N PHE A 91 -6.16 -16.15 14.85
CA PHE A 91 -5.27 -17.25 14.46
C PHE A 91 -5.33 -17.47 12.94
N PHE A 92 -6.44 -17.47 12.40
CA PHE A 92 -6.55 -17.63 10.94
C PHE A 92 -5.89 -16.47 10.21
N LEU A 93 -6.03 -15.25 10.72
CA LEU A 93 -5.32 -14.11 10.10
C LEU A 93 -3.81 -14.29 10.16
N PHE A 94 -3.47 -14.86 11.20
CA PHE A 94 -2.01 -15.09 11.32
C PHE A 94 -1.54 -16.09 10.26
N ILE A 95 -2.29 -17.10 10.06
CA ILE A 95 -1.89 -18.09 9.05
C ILE A 95 -1.93 -17.44 7.66
N LEU A 96 -2.99 -16.65 7.42
CA LEU A 96 -3.07 -15.95 6.12
C LEU A 96 -1.87 -15.01 5.92
N MET A 97 -1.52 -14.34 6.93
CA MET A 97 -0.36 -13.43 6.79
C MET A 97 0.93 -14.23 6.54
N LEU A 98 0.99 -15.36 7.25
CA LEU A 98 2.20 -16.18 7.05
C LEU A 98 2.25 -16.73 5.62
N VAL A 99 1.15 -17.21 5.19
CA VAL A 99 1.12 -17.73 3.81
C VAL A 99 1.40 -16.59 2.83
N GLY A 100 0.67 -15.48 3.03
CA GLY A 100 0.96 -14.30 2.19
C GLY A 100 2.45 -13.91 2.20
N GLY A 101 3.02 -13.94 3.40
CA GLY A 101 4.47 -13.58 3.49
C GLY A 101 5.33 -14.57 2.71
N ILE A 102 5.01 -15.84 2.85
CA ILE A 102 5.84 -16.84 2.16
C ILE A 102 5.64 -16.70 0.65
N LEU A 103 4.33 -16.60 0.26
CA LEU A 103 4.09 -16.40 -1.18
C LEU A 103 4.75 -15.11 -1.68
N GLY A 104 4.71 -14.12 -0.85
CA GLY A 104 5.39 -12.87 -1.26
C GLY A 104 6.90 -13.08 -1.43
N TYR A 105 7.43 -13.85 -0.60
CA TYR A 105 8.89 -14.08 -0.71
C TYR A 105 9.22 -14.96 -1.91
N VAL A 106 8.41 -16.00 -2.06
CA VAL A 106 8.72 -16.95 -3.15
C VAL A 106 8.50 -16.26 -4.50
N PHE A 107 7.51 -15.41 -4.56
CA PHE A 107 7.22 -14.78 -5.87
C PHE A 107 7.78 -13.35 -5.91
N ARG A 108 8.84 -13.14 -5.16
CA ARG A 108 9.36 -11.75 -5.10
C ARG A 108 9.94 -11.34 -6.46
N ASN A 109 10.51 -12.33 -7.12
CA ASN A 109 11.11 -11.94 -8.42
C ASN A 109 10.02 -11.60 -9.44
N GLN A 110 8.97 -12.32 -9.37
CA GLN A 110 7.87 -12.05 -10.32
C GLN A 110 7.21 -10.69 -10.02
N VAL A 111 7.04 -10.45 -8.75
CA VAL A 111 6.44 -9.14 -8.38
C VAL A 111 7.37 -8.01 -8.80
N ASP A 112 8.70 -8.27 -8.63
CA ASP A 112 9.63 -7.18 -9.03
C ASP A 112 9.59 -6.96 -10.55
N ASP A 113 9.47 -8.04 -11.25
CA ASP A 113 9.45 -7.90 -12.72
C ASP A 113 8.17 -7.18 -13.17
N ARG A 114 7.07 -7.56 -12.54
CA ARG A 114 5.80 -6.87 -12.89
C ARG A 114 5.87 -5.38 -12.56
N MET A 115 6.41 -5.17 -11.39
CA MET A 115 6.54 -3.74 -11.00
C MET A 115 7.45 -2.98 -11.98
N TYR A 116 8.56 -3.65 -12.38
CA TYR A 116 9.50 -2.97 -13.30
C TYR A 116 8.85 -2.72 -14.66
N ARG A 117 8.14 -3.64 -15.13
CA ARG A 117 7.47 -3.49 -16.44
C ARG A 117 6.45 -2.35 -16.39
N GLU A 118 5.78 -2.34 -15.32
CA GLU A 118 4.78 -1.24 -15.20
C GLU A 118 5.46 0.12 -15.12
N MET A 119 6.59 0.15 -14.47
CA MET A 119 7.31 1.44 -14.35
C MET A 119 7.84 1.88 -15.72
N ILE A 120 8.35 0.91 -16.55
CA ILE A 120 8.88 1.25 -17.88
C ILE A 120 7.76 1.80 -18.76
N THR A 121 6.62 1.22 -18.61
CA THR A 121 5.49 1.68 -19.45
C THR A 121 5.01 3.07 -19.01
N THR A 122 5.08 3.33 -17.71
CA THR A 122 4.50 4.60 -17.21
C THR A 122 5.48 5.76 -17.45
N VAL A 123 6.80 5.45 -17.62
CA VAL A 123 7.81 6.51 -17.84
C VAL A 123 7.63 7.10 -19.24
N ALA A 124 7.14 6.31 -20.17
CA ALA A 124 6.90 6.84 -21.52
C ALA A 124 5.82 7.93 -21.49
N LEU A 125 5.06 7.91 -20.52
CA LEU A 125 3.96 8.90 -20.47
C LEU A 125 4.39 10.14 -19.68
N TYR A 126 5.70 10.19 -19.40
CA TYR A 126 6.24 11.32 -18.62
C TYR A 126 6.23 12.60 -19.45
N ASN A 127 5.49 13.68 -19.18
CA ASN A 127 5.33 15.00 -19.82
C ASN A 127 4.10 14.98 -20.75
N ASN A 128 3.60 13.73 -20.93
CA ASN A 128 2.36 13.65 -21.74
C ASN A 128 1.11 13.61 -20.86
N ASP A 129 1.39 13.16 -19.62
CA ASP A 129 0.29 13.11 -18.64
C ASP A 129 0.73 13.77 -17.32
N SER A 130 0.01 14.92 -17.00
CA SER A 130 0.40 15.74 -15.83
C SER A 130 0.30 14.91 -14.53
N ALA A 131 -0.50 13.98 -14.50
CA ALA A 131 -0.63 13.11 -13.30
C ALA A 131 0.55 12.13 -13.17
N VAL A 132 0.98 11.52 -14.25
CA VAL A 132 2.13 10.59 -14.24
C VAL A 132 3.42 11.38 -13.96
N THR A 133 3.43 12.57 -14.42
CA THR A 133 4.64 13.40 -14.21
C THR A 133 4.73 13.82 -12.73
N GLU A 134 3.60 14.21 -12.13
CA GLU A 134 3.63 14.60 -10.71
C GLU A 134 3.98 13.39 -9.81
N ALA A 135 3.45 12.26 -10.16
CA ALA A 135 3.77 11.06 -9.37
C ALA A 135 5.25 10.70 -9.48
N TRP A 136 5.76 10.75 -10.69
CA TRP A 136 7.20 10.48 -10.84
C TRP A 136 8.05 11.55 -10.13
N ASP A 137 7.56 12.81 -10.16
CA ASP A 137 8.34 13.87 -9.49
C ASP A 137 8.29 13.70 -7.97
N SER A 138 7.14 13.27 -7.48
CA SER A 138 7.02 13.10 -6.01
C SER A 138 7.93 11.96 -5.54
N VAL A 139 7.83 10.86 -6.34
CA VAL A 139 8.66 9.72 -5.94
C VAL A 139 10.15 10.09 -6.03
N GLN A 140 10.53 10.69 -7.04
CA GLN A 140 11.95 11.08 -7.22
C GLN A 140 12.39 12.10 -6.17
N LYS A 141 11.49 13.01 -5.77
CA LYS A 141 11.87 14.01 -4.74
C LYS A 141 11.90 13.37 -3.36
N ASN A 142 10.97 12.44 -3.18
CA ASN A 142 10.90 11.85 -1.83
C ASN A 142 12.04 10.85 -1.62
N PHE A 143 12.38 10.22 -2.77
CA PHE A 143 13.40 9.18 -2.58
C PHE A 143 14.74 9.65 -3.15
N LYS A 144 14.81 10.96 -3.55
CA LYS A 144 16.04 11.57 -4.08
C LYS A 144 16.71 10.67 -5.13
N CYS A 145 15.84 10.10 -5.95
CA CYS A 145 16.38 9.29 -7.06
C CYS A 145 15.86 9.81 -8.39
N CYS A 146 16.61 9.25 -9.57
CA CYS A 146 16.23 9.75 -10.90
C CYS A 146 15.96 8.56 -11.83
N GLY A 147 14.66 8.12 -11.67
CA GLY A 147 14.21 7.09 -12.65
C GLY A 147 14.68 5.69 -12.21
N MET A 148 14.58 4.79 -13.28
CA MET A 148 14.98 3.39 -12.95
C MET A 148 16.15 2.97 -13.85
N SER A 149 17.15 2.16 -13.26
CA SER A 149 18.29 1.66 -14.06
C SER A 149 18.08 0.17 -14.36
N VAL A 150 18.10 -0.12 -15.78
CA VAL A 150 17.92 -1.53 -16.16
C VAL A 150 19.20 -2.01 -16.86
N ASN A 151 19.91 -3.02 -16.26
CA ASN A 151 21.08 -3.67 -16.90
C ASN A 151 22.16 -2.65 -17.25
N GLY A 152 22.30 -1.53 -16.38
CA GLY A 152 23.45 -0.61 -16.60
C GLY A 152 23.04 0.58 -17.48
N ALA A 153 21.76 0.52 -18.02
CA ALA A 153 21.28 1.68 -18.79
C ALA A 153 20.76 2.80 -17.87
N LYS A 154 21.29 4.01 -18.25
CA LYS A 154 20.85 5.19 -17.46
C LYS A 154 19.38 5.52 -17.74
N PRO A 155 18.61 5.98 -16.75
CA PRO A 155 17.17 6.27 -16.85
C PRO A 155 16.84 7.15 -18.05
N TYR A 156 17.70 8.14 -18.48
CA TYR A 156 17.37 8.99 -19.64
C TYR A 156 17.44 8.19 -20.94
N GLU A 157 18.29 7.14 -20.98
CA GLU A 157 18.36 6.31 -22.21
C GLU A 157 17.08 5.47 -22.37
N ILE A 158 16.53 5.10 -21.26
CA ILE A 158 15.29 4.30 -21.31
C ILE A 158 14.11 5.19 -21.73
N TYR A 159 14.14 6.37 -21.30
CA TYR A 159 13.09 7.30 -21.72
C TYR A 159 13.18 7.60 -23.22
N GLN A 160 14.34 7.74 -23.71
CA GLN A 160 14.50 8.05 -25.15
C GLN A 160 14.07 6.86 -26.01
N ARG A 161 14.42 5.70 -25.53
CA ARG A 161 14.05 4.49 -26.29
C ARG A 161 12.53 4.34 -26.37
N GLN A 162 11.91 4.73 -25.33
CA GLN A 162 10.44 4.55 -25.33
C GLN A 162 9.74 5.68 -26.07
N ASN A 163 10.42 6.86 -26.28
CA ASN A 163 9.75 8.03 -26.93
C ASN A 163 10.53 8.42 -28.19
N ARG A 164 11.19 7.51 -28.86
CA ARG A 164 12.08 7.71 -30.03
C ARG A 164 11.28 8.34 -31.19
N GLY A 165 10.00 8.37 -31.33
CA GLY A 165 9.17 9.01 -32.38
C GLY A 165 8.80 10.44 -32.02
N SER A 166 8.97 10.95 -30.80
CA SER A 166 8.63 12.31 -30.32
C SER A 166 9.87 13.20 -30.28
N PHE A 167 11.14 12.68 -30.59
CA PHE A 167 12.40 13.43 -30.38
C PHE A 167 13.00 13.77 -31.75
N GLY A 168 12.24 13.70 -32.94
CA GLY A 168 12.77 13.99 -34.29
C GLY A 168 12.60 15.47 -34.64
N GLY A 169 13.12 16.48 -33.76
CA GLY A 169 13.35 17.79 -34.47
C GLY A 169 13.59 18.90 -33.46
N GLY A 170 14.58 18.92 -32.51
CA GLY A 170 14.96 20.27 -31.98
C GLY A 170 16.02 20.11 -30.89
N ALA A 171 17.28 20.21 -31.16
CA ALA A 171 18.51 20.70 -30.48
C ALA A 171 18.22 21.15 -29.05
N GLY A 172 17.24 20.42 -28.27
CA GLY A 172 17.19 20.72 -26.81
C GLY A 172 17.00 19.41 -26.03
N ARG A 173 17.98 18.98 -25.20
CA ARG A 173 17.94 17.83 -24.26
C ARG A 173 16.53 17.59 -23.70
N PRO A 174 15.82 16.49 -24.03
CA PRO A 174 14.51 16.12 -23.47
C PRO A 174 14.50 16.17 -21.94
N LYS A 175 13.60 17.03 -21.37
CA LYS A 175 13.39 17.08 -19.90
C LYS A 175 13.09 15.69 -19.33
N VAL A 176 14.10 15.04 -18.89
CA VAL A 176 14.02 13.69 -18.32
C VAL A 176 13.46 13.79 -16.90
N PRO A 177 12.53 12.83 -16.58
CA PRO A 177 12.01 12.79 -15.20
C PRO A 177 13.13 12.95 -14.16
N ILE A 178 13.32 14.11 -13.48
CA ILE A 178 14.29 14.37 -12.40
C ILE A 178 14.10 13.34 -11.28
#